data_AF-A0A957L1P8-F1
#
_entry.id   AF-A0A957L1P8-F1
#
_cell.length_a   1.000
_cell.length_b   1.000
_cell.length_c   1.000
_cell.angle_alpha   90.00
_cell.angle_beta   90.00
_cell.angle_gamma   90.00
#
_symmetry.space_group_name_H-M   'P 1'
#
loop_
_entity.id
_entity.type
_entity.pdbx_description
1 polymer ?
#
loop_
_entity_poly.entity_id
_entity_poly.type
_entity_poly.pdbx_seq_one_letter_code
_entity_poly.pdbx_strand_id
1 'polypeptide(L)'
;MFDLEELDKARVRWQLGHHLFFAYVQGLIMVCSDLQAALAKADYATAQAELDRATSLMWGVAVTFKLTGAFSQAAYDGYVRPNMFEASEGFSGLWSHDHDYLVKQILR
;
A
#
# COMPACT_ATOMS: atom_id res chain seq x y z
N MET A 1 20.56 -19.73 -14.23
CA MET A 1 20.76 -19.81 -12.76
C MET A 1 20.39 -18.43 -12.23
N PHE A 2 19.47 -18.34 -11.26
CA PHE A 2 19.12 -17.04 -10.67
C PHE A 2 20.30 -16.49 -9.88
N ASP A 3 20.49 -15.17 -9.92
CA ASP A 3 21.43 -14.47 -9.06
C ASP A 3 20.86 -14.43 -7.63
N LEU A 4 21.57 -15.05 -6.67
CA LEU A 4 21.13 -15.11 -5.27
C LEU A 4 21.03 -13.72 -4.64
N GLU A 5 21.87 -12.77 -5.07
CA GLU A 5 21.82 -11.40 -4.57
C GLU A 5 20.55 -10.69 -5.04
N GLU A 6 20.13 -10.92 -6.29
CA GLU A 6 18.89 -10.40 -6.84
C GLU A 6 17.67 -10.96 -6.10
N LEU A 7 17.64 -12.28 -5.84
CA LEU A 7 16.52 -12.92 -5.14
C LEU A 7 16.36 -12.40 -3.72
N ASP A 8 17.45 -12.19 -2.98
CA ASP A 8 17.38 -11.62 -1.64
C ASP A 8 16.88 -10.16 -1.66
N LYS A 9 17.37 -9.34 -2.62
CA LYS A 9 16.85 -7.98 -2.84
C LYS A 9 15.36 -8.00 -3.17
N ALA A 10 14.91 -8.93 -4.01
CA ALA A 10 13.50 -9.06 -4.37
C ALA A 10 12.64 -9.38 -3.14
N ARG A 11 13.07 -10.32 -2.30
CA ARG A 11 12.42 -10.65 -1.03
C ARG A 11 12.29 -9.44 -0.12
N VAL A 12 13.40 -8.75 0.13
CA VAL A 12 13.45 -7.62 1.07
C VAL A 12 12.59 -6.46 0.57
N ARG A 13 12.71 -6.10 -0.72
CA ARG A 13 11.91 -5.02 -1.33
C ARG A 13 10.42 -5.33 -1.29
N TRP A 14 10.06 -6.58 -1.61
CA TRP A 14 8.67 -7.02 -1.56
C TRP A 14 8.10 -6.90 -0.14
N GLN A 15 8.76 -7.47 0.86
CA GLN A 15 8.31 -7.45 2.25
C GLN A 15 8.24 -6.03 2.83
N LEU A 16 9.30 -5.25 2.67
CA LEU A 16 9.35 -3.87 3.16
C LEU A 16 8.28 -3.01 2.51
N GLY A 17 8.12 -3.14 1.20
CA GLY A 17 7.11 -2.43 0.43
C GLY A 17 5.68 -2.68 0.93
N HIS A 18 5.34 -3.93 1.25
CA HIS A 18 4.03 -4.26 1.79
C HIS A 18 3.83 -3.79 3.24
N HIS A 19 4.86 -3.88 4.08
CA HIS A 19 4.79 -3.31 5.43
C HIS A 19 4.54 -1.79 5.40
N LEU A 20 5.25 -1.07 4.52
CA LEU A 20 5.03 0.36 4.32
C LEU A 20 3.63 0.63 3.76
N PHE A 21 3.16 -0.16 2.81
CA PHE A 21 1.79 -0.06 2.29
C PHE A 21 0.74 -0.14 3.41
N PHE A 22 0.87 -1.07 4.35
CA PHE A 22 -0.06 -1.16 5.48
C PHE A 22 0.01 0.06 6.40
N ALA A 23 1.18 0.66 6.60
CA ALA A 23 1.28 1.93 7.32
C ALA A 23 0.56 3.09 6.59
N TYR A 24 0.70 3.16 5.26
CA TYR A 24 -0.03 4.15 4.45
C TYR A 24 -1.54 3.95 4.52
N VAL A 25 -2.03 2.70 4.50
CA VAL A 25 -3.47 2.39 4.65
C VAL A 25 -4.02 3.00 5.94
N GLN A 26 -3.32 2.82 7.06
CA GLN A 26 -3.73 3.42 8.34
C GLN A 26 -3.75 4.96 8.29
N GLY A 27 -2.72 5.57 7.71
CA GLY A 27 -2.67 7.01 7.53
C GLY A 27 -3.82 7.54 6.67
N LEU A 28 -4.14 6.85 5.57
CA LEU A 28 -5.24 7.20 4.68
C LEU A 28 -6.60 7.06 5.37
N ILE A 29 -6.80 6.02 6.19
CA ILE A 29 -8.02 5.86 7.01
C ILE A 29 -8.24 7.08 7.91
N MET A 30 -7.19 7.50 8.63
CA MET A 30 -7.27 8.65 9.54
C MET A 30 -7.59 9.94 8.77
N VAL A 31 -6.87 10.21 7.68
CA VAL A 31 -7.08 11.41 6.87
C VAL A 31 -8.47 11.43 6.23
N CYS A 32 -8.98 10.29 5.74
CA CYS A 32 -10.34 10.21 5.22
C CYS A 32 -11.39 10.49 6.30
N SER A 33 -11.21 9.96 7.51
CA SER A 33 -12.11 10.23 8.64
C SER A 33 -12.12 11.73 9.01
N ASP A 34 -10.94 12.35 9.11
CA ASP A 34 -10.81 13.76 9.47
C ASP A 34 -11.39 14.67 8.38
N LEU A 35 -11.17 14.32 7.10
CA LEU A 35 -11.78 15.01 5.96
C LEU A 35 -13.31 14.95 6.02
N GLN A 36 -13.90 13.77 6.24
CA GLN A 36 -15.36 13.63 6.36
C GLN A 36 -15.91 14.47 7.52
N ALA A 37 -15.22 14.46 8.67
CA ALA A 37 -15.62 15.25 9.83
C ALA A 37 -15.54 16.77 9.58
N ALA A 38 -14.52 17.24 8.85
CA ALA A 38 -14.37 18.64 8.48
C ALA A 38 -15.48 19.08 7.50
N LEU A 39 -15.75 18.27 6.48
CA LEU A 39 -16.83 18.51 5.51
C LEU A 39 -18.21 18.58 6.18
N ALA A 40 -18.50 17.68 7.12
CA ALA A 40 -19.76 17.69 7.86
C ALA A 40 -19.98 18.97 8.70
N LYS A 41 -18.90 19.65 9.08
CA LYS A 41 -18.92 20.92 9.82
C LYS A 41 -18.80 22.16 8.92
N ALA A 42 -18.72 21.98 7.60
CA ALA A 42 -18.38 23.02 6.64
C ALA A 42 -17.04 23.74 6.93
N ASP A 43 -16.11 23.05 7.60
CA ASP A 43 -14.75 23.55 7.84
C ASP A 43 -13.87 23.25 6.61
N TYR A 44 -13.98 24.12 5.61
CA TYR A 44 -13.28 23.94 4.33
C TYR A 44 -11.76 24.11 4.44
N ALA A 45 -11.28 24.87 5.42
CA ALA A 45 -9.84 25.04 5.63
C ALA A 45 -9.21 23.72 6.09
N THR A 46 -9.83 23.07 7.08
CA THR A 46 -9.37 21.74 7.53
C THR A 46 -9.57 20.69 6.43
N ALA A 47 -10.70 20.70 5.72
CA ALA A 47 -10.94 19.77 4.62
C ALA A 47 -9.87 19.86 3.51
N GLN A 48 -9.46 21.08 3.15
CA GLN A 48 -8.37 21.29 2.20
C GLN A 48 -7.04 20.72 2.71
N ALA A 49 -6.69 20.97 3.98
CA ALA A 49 -5.47 20.46 4.58
C ALA A 49 -5.43 18.93 4.60
N GLU A 50 -6.56 18.27 4.89
CA GLU A 50 -6.64 16.80 4.85
C GLU A 50 -6.53 16.26 3.42
N LEU A 51 -7.08 16.93 2.41
CA LEU A 51 -6.88 16.55 1.00
C LEU A 51 -5.41 16.64 0.57
N ASP A 52 -4.69 17.67 1.01
CA ASP A 52 -3.26 17.82 0.73
C ASP A 52 -2.43 16.71 1.41
N ARG A 53 -2.81 16.31 2.62
CA ARG A 53 -2.20 15.15 3.32
C ARG A 53 -2.50 13.85 2.61
N ALA A 54 -3.74 13.60 2.20
CA ALA A 54 -4.11 12.41 1.43
C ALA A 54 -3.29 12.32 0.14
N THR A 55 -3.14 13.43 -0.57
CA THR A 55 -2.33 13.53 -1.79
C THR A 55 -0.87 13.16 -1.52
N SER A 56 -0.30 13.67 -0.44
CA SER A 56 1.08 13.38 -0.03
C SER A 56 1.27 11.89 0.31
N LEU A 57 0.32 11.29 1.03
CA LEU A 57 0.34 9.85 1.33
C LEU A 57 0.23 9.00 0.06
N MET A 58 -0.64 9.36 -0.88
CA MET A 58 -0.78 8.66 -2.16
C MET A 58 0.50 8.73 -3.00
N TRP A 59 1.21 9.86 -2.99
CA TRP A 59 2.55 9.96 -3.58
C TRP A 59 3.55 9.01 -2.91
N GLY A 60 3.53 8.93 -1.59
CA GLY A 60 4.34 7.98 -0.81
C GLY A 60 4.06 6.52 -1.18
N VAL A 61 2.80 6.16 -1.34
CA VAL A 61 2.37 4.82 -1.81
C VAL A 61 2.94 4.54 -3.20
N ALA A 62 2.82 5.48 -4.14
CA ALA A 62 3.31 5.30 -5.51
C ALA A 62 4.83 5.08 -5.57
N VAL A 63 5.60 5.87 -4.82
CA VAL A 63 7.07 5.70 -4.73
C VAL A 63 7.43 4.38 -4.06
N THR A 64 6.71 4.02 -2.99
CA THR A 64 6.90 2.75 -2.29
C THR A 64 6.70 1.58 -3.23
N PHE A 65 5.62 1.53 -4.03
CA PHE A 65 5.40 0.43 -4.97
C PHE A 65 6.43 0.36 -6.10
N LYS A 66 6.99 1.49 -6.54
CA LYS A 66 8.14 1.47 -7.46
C LYS A 66 9.36 0.78 -6.83
N LEU A 67 9.63 1.03 -5.55
CA LEU A 67 10.69 0.34 -4.81
C LEU A 67 10.36 -1.15 -4.59
N THR A 68 9.11 -1.44 -4.21
CA THR A 68 8.60 -2.80 -3.96
C THR A 68 8.83 -3.71 -5.16
N GLY A 69 8.60 -3.22 -6.38
CA GLY A 69 8.77 -3.97 -7.62
C GLY A 69 10.12 -3.79 -8.32
N ALA A 70 11.11 -3.17 -7.68
CA ALA A 70 12.40 -2.90 -8.31
C ALA A 70 13.27 -4.18 -8.38
N PHE A 71 12.90 -5.15 -9.19
CA PHE A 71 13.65 -6.39 -9.50
C PHE A 71 13.15 -6.96 -10.83
N SER A 72 13.83 -7.95 -11.39
CA SER A 72 13.40 -8.50 -12.68
C SER A 72 12.07 -9.24 -12.62
N GLN A 73 11.35 -9.25 -13.75
CA GLN A 73 10.17 -10.09 -13.93
C GLN A 73 10.48 -11.58 -13.66
N ALA A 74 11.68 -12.04 -14.03
CA ALA A 74 12.11 -13.42 -13.78
C ALA A 74 12.21 -13.73 -12.28
N ALA A 75 12.72 -12.81 -11.47
CA ALA A 75 12.73 -12.94 -10.01
C ALA A 75 11.31 -12.92 -9.41
N TYR A 76 10.40 -12.12 -9.98
CA TYR A 76 9.00 -12.13 -9.56
C TYR A 76 8.34 -13.50 -9.81
N ASP A 77 8.37 -13.98 -11.05
CA ASP A 77 7.66 -15.19 -11.46
C ASP A 77 8.30 -16.47 -10.90
N GLY A 78 9.63 -16.49 -10.78
CA GLY A 78 10.39 -17.66 -10.35
C GLY A 78 10.62 -17.75 -8.84
N TYR A 79 10.43 -16.67 -8.09
CA TYR A 79 10.73 -16.64 -6.65
C TYR A 79 9.64 -15.94 -5.83
N VAL A 80 9.34 -14.66 -6.06
CA VAL A 80 8.38 -13.92 -5.21
C VAL A 80 6.98 -14.54 -5.27
N ARG A 81 6.42 -14.68 -6.48
CA ARG A 81 5.04 -15.13 -6.70
C ARG A 81 4.80 -16.57 -6.20
N PRO A 82 5.65 -17.58 -6.49
CA PRO A 82 5.46 -18.93 -5.95
C PRO A 82 5.42 -18.96 -4.42
N ASN A 83 6.35 -18.25 -3.76
CA ASN A 83 6.39 -18.18 -2.29
C ASN A 83 5.14 -17.50 -1.68
N MET A 84 4.47 -16.61 -2.41
CA MET A 84 3.19 -16.01 -1.94
C MET A 84 2.04 -17.02 -1.94
N PHE A 85 1.89 -17.81 -3.01
CA PHE A 85 0.83 -18.82 -3.13
C PHE A 85 1.04 -19.95 -2.13
N GLU A 86 2.30 -20.35 -1.91
CA GLU A 86 2.64 -21.33 -0.86
C GLU A 86 2.34 -20.82 0.54
N ALA A 87 2.45 -19.50 0.78
CA ALA A 87 2.12 -18.91 2.08
C ALA A 87 0.61 -18.91 2.36
N SER A 88 -0.24 -18.61 1.37
CA SER A 88 -1.71 -18.68 1.45
C SER A 88 -2.34 -18.35 0.09
N GLU A 89 -3.44 -19.02 -0.28
CA GLU A 89 -4.28 -18.61 -1.42
C GLU A 89 -4.83 -17.18 -1.27
N GLY A 90 -4.97 -16.70 -0.02
CA GLY A 90 -5.45 -15.36 0.35
C GLY A 90 -4.40 -14.26 0.29
N PHE A 91 -3.15 -14.57 -0.05
CA PHE A 91 -2.05 -13.60 -0.17
C PHE A 91 -2.15 -12.69 -1.42
N SER A 92 -3.37 -12.48 -1.93
CA SER A 92 -3.73 -11.68 -3.10
C SER A 92 -3.97 -10.19 -2.78
N GLY A 93 -3.62 -9.73 -1.57
CA GLY A 93 -3.86 -8.36 -1.12
C GLY A 93 -5.33 -8.02 -0.78
N LEU A 94 -6.27 -8.92 -1.09
CA LEU A 94 -7.71 -8.79 -0.79
C LEU A 94 -8.07 -9.08 0.69
N TRP A 95 -7.12 -9.56 1.49
CA TRP A 95 -7.36 -9.99 2.87
C TRP A 95 -7.01 -8.94 3.93
N SER A 96 -6.38 -7.82 3.55
CA SER A 96 -6.13 -6.76 4.53
C SER A 96 -7.45 -6.08 4.87
N HIS A 97 -8.01 -6.41 6.03
CA HIS A 97 -9.29 -5.87 6.50
C HIS A 97 -9.30 -4.33 6.50
N ASP A 98 -8.16 -3.73 6.86
CA ASP A 98 -8.01 -2.28 6.87
C ASP A 98 -8.00 -1.68 5.45
N HIS A 99 -7.37 -2.36 4.49
CA HIS A 99 -7.40 -1.93 3.10
C HIS A 99 -8.82 -2.05 2.52
N ASP A 100 -9.54 -3.14 2.80
CA ASP A 100 -10.95 -3.30 2.43
C ASP A 100 -11.83 -2.20 3.06
N TYR A 101 -11.61 -1.89 4.34
CA TYR A 101 -12.28 -0.80 5.04
C TYR A 101 -12.00 0.56 4.36
N LEU A 102 -10.73 0.87 4.08
CA LEU A 102 -10.34 2.11 3.39
C LEU A 102 -11.04 2.25 2.03
N VAL A 103 -11.02 1.20 1.21
CA VAL A 103 -11.67 1.21 -0.12
C VAL A 103 -13.17 1.51 0.01
N LYS A 104 -13.83 0.94 1.03
CA LYS A 104 -15.26 1.20 1.30
C LYS A 104 -15.54 2.63 1.78
N GLN A 105 -14.58 3.31 2.40
CA GLN A 105 -14.71 4.72 2.80
C GLN A 105 -14.60 5.69 1.62
N ILE A 106 -13.93 5.28 0.53
CA ILE A 106 -13.71 6.14 -0.65
C ILE A 106 -14.77 5.91 -1.74
N LEU A 107 -15.20 4.66 -1.95
CA LEU A 107 -16.07 4.28 -3.07
C LEU A 107 -17.58 4.32 -2.75
N ARG A 108 -17.98 4.82 -1.57
CA ARG A 108 -19.38 4.94 -1.15
C ARG A 108 -19.73 6.37 -0.83
#